data_AF-A0A7X7KK41-F1
#
_entry.id   AF-A0A7X7KK41-F1
#
_cell.length_a   1.000
_cell.length_b   1.000
_cell.length_c   1.000
_cell.angle_alpha   90.00
_cell.angle_beta   90.00
_cell.angle_gamma   90.00
#
_symmetry.space_group_name_H-M   'P 1'
#
loop_
_entity.id
_entity.type
_entity.pdbx_description
1 polymer ?
#
loop_
_entity_poly.entity_id
_entity_poly.type
_entity_poly.pdbx_seq_one_letter_code
_entity_poly.pdbx_strand_id
1 'polypeptide(L)'
;AEAQAIPPKFLGAILHQLRRGGFVESRRGNEGGYLLAVPPKELTVGRILRFMEGPVGPVDCLTPNAKRRCPLDGRCVFMPLWQRVQDAVNVIYDGTTLQDLLDQDRQNAARHAPSFEI
;
A
#
# COMPACT_ATOMS: atom_id res chain seq x y z
N ALA A 1 14.74 -7.72 -5.50
CA ALA A 1 13.96 -8.51 -6.47
C ALA A 1 13.79 -9.93 -5.93
N GLU A 2 14.88 -10.68 -5.75
CA GLU A 2 14.89 -12.03 -5.19
C GLU A 2 14.22 -12.13 -3.82
N ALA A 3 14.58 -11.25 -2.88
CA ALA A 3 14.03 -11.24 -1.52
C ALA A 3 12.49 -11.05 -1.42
N GLN A 4 11.83 -10.62 -2.48
CA GLN A 4 10.37 -10.42 -2.52
C GLN A 4 9.71 -11.24 -3.64
N ALA A 5 10.46 -12.12 -4.31
CA ALA A 5 10.01 -12.87 -5.48
C ALA A 5 9.37 -11.99 -6.59
N ILE A 6 9.83 -10.75 -6.75
CA ILE A 6 9.30 -9.81 -7.75
C ILE A 6 10.26 -9.75 -8.95
N PRO A 7 9.77 -9.92 -10.21
CA PRO A 7 10.58 -9.76 -11.41
C PRO A 7 11.30 -8.40 -11.46
N PRO A 8 12.61 -8.33 -11.77
CA PRO A 8 13.40 -7.09 -11.66
C PRO A 8 12.82 -5.91 -12.45
N LYS A 9 12.31 -6.16 -13.67
CA LYS A 9 11.67 -5.13 -14.51
C LYS A 9 10.43 -4.54 -13.85
N PHE A 10 9.61 -5.38 -13.23
CA PHE A 10 8.40 -4.96 -12.55
C PHE A 10 8.73 -4.20 -11.25
N LEU A 11 9.68 -4.70 -10.47
CA LEU A 11 10.18 -3.98 -9.30
C LEU A 11 10.74 -2.60 -9.67
N GLY A 12 11.47 -2.50 -10.78
CA GLY A 12 11.96 -1.22 -11.31
C GLY A 12 10.83 -0.23 -11.61
N ALA A 13 9.72 -0.70 -12.19
CA ALA A 13 8.55 0.14 -12.45
C ALA A 13 7.87 0.62 -11.16
N ILE A 14 7.75 -0.24 -10.15
CA ILE A 14 7.21 0.12 -8.84
C ILE A 14 8.11 1.16 -8.16
N LEU A 15 9.41 0.90 -8.07
CA LEU A 15 10.37 1.80 -7.43
C LEU A 15 10.47 3.15 -8.14
N HIS A 16 10.34 3.15 -9.47
CA HIS A 16 10.29 4.39 -10.24
C HIS A 16 9.05 5.23 -9.90
N GLN A 17 7.88 4.61 -9.77
CA GLN A 17 6.66 5.30 -9.34
C GLN A 17 6.81 5.85 -7.92
N LEU A 18 7.24 5.01 -6.98
CA LEU A 18 7.45 5.42 -5.59
C LEU A 18 8.46 6.57 -5.48
N ARG A 19 9.50 6.58 -6.31
CA ARG A 19 10.47 7.69 -6.37
C ARG A 19 9.81 8.98 -6.83
N ARG A 20 8.97 8.92 -7.86
CA ARG A 20 8.20 10.09 -8.34
C ARG A 20 7.22 10.62 -7.28
N GLY A 21 6.72 9.74 -6.41
CA GLY A 21 5.88 10.10 -5.27
C GLY A 21 6.62 10.61 -4.05
N GLY A 22 7.96 10.65 -4.09
CA GLY A 22 8.79 11.06 -2.95
C GLY A 22 8.76 10.09 -1.78
N PHE A 23 8.42 8.82 -2.01
CA PHE A 23 8.45 7.78 -0.98
C PHE A 23 9.83 7.15 -0.83
N VAL A 24 10.57 7.08 -1.94
CA VAL A 24 11.93 6.54 -2.00
C VAL A 24 12.85 7.45 -2.77
N GLU A 25 14.14 7.37 -2.47
CA GLU A 25 15.21 8.06 -3.19
C GLU A 25 16.19 7.05 -3.77
N SER A 26 16.70 7.35 -4.96
CA SER A 26 17.71 6.52 -5.61
C SER A 26 19.11 7.04 -5.28
N ARG A 27 19.97 6.19 -4.72
CA ARG A 27 21.39 6.48 -4.51
C ARG A 27 22.22 5.89 -5.65
N ARG A 28 23.12 6.69 -6.23
CA ARG A 28 24.07 6.22 -7.27
C ARG A 28 25.35 5.70 -6.62
N GLY A 29 26.03 4.77 -7.29
CA GLY A 29 27.31 4.19 -6.85
C GLY A 29 27.31 2.66 -6.93
N ASN A 30 28.45 2.05 -6.61
CA ASN A 30 28.60 0.59 -6.58
C ASN A 30 27.71 -0.07 -5.49
N GLU A 31 27.45 0.66 -4.40
CA GLU A 31 26.45 0.33 -3.36
C GLU A 31 25.14 1.11 -3.55
N GLY A 32 24.84 1.47 -4.81
CA GLY A 32 23.62 2.19 -5.16
C GLY A 32 22.36 1.36 -4.86
N GLY A 33 21.22 2.04 -4.81
CA GLY A 33 19.95 1.39 -4.46
C GLY A 33 18.84 2.39 -4.22
N TYR A 34 17.77 1.91 -3.58
CA TYR A 34 16.66 2.75 -3.14
C TYR A 34 16.63 2.79 -1.61
N LEU A 35 16.35 3.97 -1.07
CA LEU A 35 16.17 4.22 0.36
C LEU A 35 14.81 4.89 0.57
N LEU A 36 14.22 4.73 1.75
CA LEU A 36 13.04 5.51 2.11
C LEU A 36 13.41 7.00 2.20
N ALA A 37 12.60 7.83 1.57
CA ALA A 37 12.76 9.29 1.60
C ALA A 37 12.13 9.91 2.86
N VAL A 38 11.26 9.17 3.54
CA VAL A 38 10.45 9.60 4.69
C VAL A 38 10.56 8.55 5.79
N PRO A 39 10.58 8.93 7.08
CA PRO A 39 10.55 7.97 8.18
C PRO A 39 9.37 6.98 8.04
N PRO A 40 9.57 5.67 8.26
CA PRO A 40 8.51 4.67 8.07
C PRO A 40 7.30 4.87 9.00
N LYS A 41 7.51 5.48 10.16
CA LYS A 41 6.47 5.87 11.13
C LYS A 41 5.55 7.01 10.66
N GLU A 42 5.97 7.78 9.65
CA GLU A 42 5.21 8.90 9.08
C GLU A 42 4.57 8.52 7.74
N LEU A 43 4.78 7.28 7.29
CA LEU A 43 4.31 6.80 6.00
C LEU A 43 3.22 5.74 6.18
N THR A 44 1.97 6.14 5.95
CA THR A 44 0.81 5.23 6.04
C THR A 44 0.65 4.38 4.77
N VAL A 45 0.10 3.18 4.93
CA VAL A 45 -0.24 2.27 3.83
C VAL A 45 -1.24 2.95 2.89
N GLY A 46 -2.25 3.64 3.44
CA GLY A 46 -3.24 4.37 2.66
C GLY A 46 -2.63 5.47 1.79
N ARG A 47 -1.56 6.13 2.25
CA ARG A 47 -0.84 7.13 1.43
C ARG A 47 -0.13 6.48 0.24
N ILE A 48 0.51 5.33 0.44
CA ILE A 48 1.19 4.59 -0.65
C ILE A 48 0.16 4.07 -1.66
N LEU A 49 -0.91 3.41 -1.19
CA LEU A 49 -1.93 2.81 -2.05
C LEU A 49 -2.62 3.88 -2.92
N ARG A 50 -3.05 4.99 -2.32
CA ARG A 50 -3.71 6.07 -3.09
C ARG A 50 -2.80 6.72 -4.13
N PHE A 51 -1.49 6.74 -3.89
CA PHE A 51 -0.55 7.23 -4.90
C PHE A 51 -0.35 6.22 -6.04
N MET A 52 -0.21 4.94 -5.71
CA MET A 52 0.09 3.88 -6.68
C MET A 52 -1.13 3.51 -7.54
N GLU A 53 -2.30 3.37 -6.93
CA GLU A 53 -3.52 2.85 -7.58
C GLU A 53 -4.58 3.93 -7.80
N GLY A 54 -4.44 5.09 -7.16
CA GLY A 54 -5.48 6.11 -7.10
C GLY A 54 -6.53 5.80 -6.02
N PRO A 55 -7.70 6.45 -6.08
CA PRO A 55 -8.78 6.18 -5.13
C PRO A 55 -9.33 4.76 -5.34
N VAL A 56 -9.00 3.86 -4.41
CA VAL A 56 -9.48 2.49 -4.40
C VAL A 56 -10.75 2.40 -3.56
N GLY A 57 -11.78 1.78 -4.10
CA GLY A 57 -13.00 1.52 -3.36
C GLY A 57 -13.58 0.13 -3.58
N PRO A 58 -14.48 -0.30 -2.68
CA PRO A 58 -15.05 -1.65 -2.73
C PRO A 58 -15.92 -1.87 -3.96
N VAL A 59 -16.38 -0.78 -4.59
CA VAL A 59 -17.21 -0.77 -5.80
C VAL A 59 -16.83 0.40 -6.69
N ASP A 60 -16.93 0.21 -8.01
CA ASP A 60 -16.59 1.24 -9.01
C ASP A 60 -17.32 2.57 -8.79
N CYS A 61 -18.59 2.52 -8.36
CA CYS A 61 -19.42 3.71 -8.19
C CYS A 61 -19.01 4.62 -7.03
N LEU A 62 -18.10 4.20 -6.15
CA LEU A 62 -17.49 5.04 -5.11
C LEU A 62 -16.13 5.61 -5.52
N THR A 63 -15.63 5.26 -6.70
CA THR A 63 -14.35 5.80 -7.19
C THR A 63 -14.58 7.09 -7.99
N PRO A 64 -13.74 8.14 -7.85
CA PRO A 64 -13.88 9.39 -8.61
C PRO A 64 -13.76 9.21 -10.12
N ASN A 65 -13.14 8.12 -10.57
CA ASN A 65 -12.93 7.79 -11.97
C ASN A 65 -13.93 6.76 -12.49
N ALA A 66 -15.11 6.64 -11.88
CA ALA A 66 -16.17 5.74 -12.31
C ALA A 66 -16.48 5.94 -13.80
N LYS A 67 -16.01 5.00 -14.64
CA LYS A 67 -16.10 5.11 -16.11
C LYS A 67 -17.54 5.04 -16.62
N ARG A 68 -18.47 4.56 -15.81
CA ARG A 68 -19.89 4.38 -16.17
C ARG A 68 -20.77 4.98 -15.09
N ARG A 69 -21.72 5.81 -15.52
CA ARG A 69 -22.77 6.33 -14.64
C ARG A 69 -23.71 5.18 -14.26
N CYS A 70 -23.83 4.92 -12.97
CA CYS A 70 -24.68 3.86 -12.45
C CYS A 70 -26.16 4.22 -12.67
N PRO A 71 -27.02 3.33 -13.23
CA PRO A 71 -28.44 3.60 -13.42
C PRO A 71 -29.24 3.71 -12.09
N LEU A 72 -28.59 3.36 -10.98
CA LEU A 72 -29.13 3.47 -9.63
C LEU A 72 -28.53 4.64 -8.85
N ASP A 73 -27.74 5.49 -9.49
CA ASP A 73 -27.17 6.68 -8.84
C ASP A 73 -28.28 7.54 -8.18
N GLY A 74 -28.04 8.00 -6.96
CA GLY A 74 -29.02 8.71 -6.12
C GLY A 74 -30.15 7.85 -5.51
N ARG A 75 -30.35 6.60 -5.94
CA ARG A 75 -31.44 5.71 -5.45
C ARG A 75 -30.98 4.30 -5.03
N CYS A 76 -29.67 4.05 -5.07
CA CYS A 76 -29.10 2.75 -4.74
C CYS A 76 -29.18 2.51 -3.22
N VAL A 77 -30.02 1.56 -2.80
CA VAL A 77 -30.17 1.18 -1.39
C VAL A 77 -28.87 0.66 -0.76
N PHE A 78 -27.95 0.13 -1.57
CA PHE A 78 -26.66 -0.36 -1.12
C PHE A 78 -25.61 0.74 -0.95
N MET A 79 -25.85 1.97 -1.45
CA MET A 79 -24.85 3.04 -1.39
C MET A 79 -24.37 3.34 0.03
N PRO A 80 -25.25 3.49 1.04
CA PRO A 80 -24.80 3.72 2.41
C PRO A 80 -24.01 2.54 3.01
N LEU A 81 -24.31 1.30 2.59
CA LEU A 81 -23.53 0.12 2.98
C LEU A 81 -22.11 0.21 2.41
N TRP A 82 -21.98 0.48 1.11
CA TRP A 82 -20.66 0.56 0.47
C TRP A 82 -19.83 1.71 1.01
N GLN A 83 -20.44 2.85 1.34
CA GLN A 83 -19.74 3.96 1.97
C GLN A 83 -19.16 3.54 3.33
N ARG A 84 -19.94 2.86 4.18
CA ARG A 84 -19.42 2.36 5.48
C ARG A 84 -18.29 1.35 5.31
N VAL A 85 -18.35 0.49 4.30
CA VAL A 85 -17.25 -0.45 3.98
C VAL A 85 -16.00 0.32 3.58
N GLN A 86 -16.13 1.29 2.68
CA GLN A 86 -15.03 2.16 2.26
C GLN A 86 -14.39 2.88 3.45
N ASP A 87 -15.22 3.46 4.34
CA ASP A 87 -14.75 4.21 5.50
C ASP A 87 -13.99 3.29 6.46
N ALA A 88 -14.52 2.10 6.74
CA ALA A 88 -13.85 1.12 7.59
C ALA A 88 -12.49 0.68 7.02
N VAL A 89 -12.40 0.45 5.71
CA VAL A 89 -11.14 0.10 5.04
C VAL A 89 -10.15 1.26 5.10
N ASN A 90 -10.61 2.50 4.86
CA ASN A 90 -9.76 3.69 4.93
C ASN A 90 -9.19 3.89 6.33
N VAL A 91 -9.97 3.68 7.39
CA VAL A 91 -9.49 3.75 8.78
C VAL A 91 -8.32 2.80 9.01
N ILE A 92 -8.40 1.58 8.48
CA ILE A 92 -7.31 0.59 8.62
C ILE A 92 -6.08 1.05 7.84
N TYR A 93 -6.24 1.38 6.56
CA TYR A 93 -5.12 1.79 5.70
C TYR A 93 -4.43 3.07 6.17
N ASP A 94 -5.19 4.04 6.66
CA ASP A 94 -4.65 5.32 7.15
C ASP A 94 -4.12 5.22 8.59
N GLY A 95 -4.63 4.27 9.37
CA GLY A 95 -4.13 3.98 10.71
C GLY A 95 -2.87 3.08 10.72
N THR A 96 -2.53 2.44 9.60
CA THR A 96 -1.37 1.53 9.53
C THR A 96 -0.19 2.22 8.86
N THR A 97 0.93 2.29 9.56
CA THR A 97 2.20 2.82 9.04
C THR A 97 3.09 1.71 8.49
N LEU A 98 4.08 2.10 7.67
CA LEU A 98 5.10 1.16 7.23
C LEU A 98 5.93 0.64 8.42
N GLN A 99 6.08 1.43 9.49
CA GLN A 99 6.72 0.98 10.72
C GLN A 99 5.95 -0.17 11.38
N ASP A 100 4.62 -0.08 11.46
CA ASP A 100 3.79 -1.15 12.01
C ASP A 100 3.97 -2.47 11.24
N LEU A 101 4.06 -2.37 9.91
CA LEU A 101 4.32 -3.54 9.06
C LEU A 101 5.72 -4.12 9.26
N LEU A 102 6.75 -3.28 9.43
CA LEU A 102 8.11 -3.74 9.73
C LEU A 102 8.18 -4.46 11.09
N ASP A 103 7.46 -3.94 12.08
CA ASP A 103 7.41 -4.58 13.40
C ASP A 103 6.63 -5.90 13.35
N GLN A 104 5.57 -5.98 12.56
CA GLN A 104 4.86 -7.23 12.31
C GLN A 104 5.71 -8.26 11.57
N ASP A 105 6.51 -7.84 10.58
CA ASP A 105 7.43 -8.72 9.85
C ASP A 105 8.48 -9.35 10.77
N ARG A 106 9.08 -8.54 11.65
CA ARG A 106 10.01 -9.03 12.69
C ARG A 106 9.36 -10.04 13.62
N GLN A 107 8.12 -9.78 14.06
CA GLN A 107 7.36 -10.71 14.89
C GLN A 107 7.08 -12.02 14.14
N ASN A 108 6.72 -11.94 12.86
CA ASN A 108 6.48 -13.11 12.03
C ASN A 108 7.77 -13.92 11.87
N ALA A 109 8.91 -13.28 11.59
CA ALA A 109 10.19 -13.96 11.50
C ALA A 109 10.57 -14.66 12.81
N ALA A 110 10.37 -14.00 13.96
CA ALA A 110 10.62 -14.58 15.28
C ALA A 110 9.74 -15.81 15.57
N ARG A 111 8.48 -15.81 15.13
CA ARG A 111 7.56 -16.97 15.28
C ARG A 111 7.96 -18.17 14.42
N HIS A 112 8.62 -17.94 13.30
CA HIS A 112 9.03 -18.99 12.36
C HIS A 112 10.51 -19.41 12.53
N ALA A 113 11.25 -18.80 13.46
CA ALA A 113 12.57 -19.25 13.82
C ALA A 113 12.45 -20.64 14.50
N PRO A 114 13.11 -21.70 14.01
CA PRO A 114 13.06 -23.00 14.64
C PRO A 114 13.61 -22.89 16.07
N SER A 115 12.77 -23.21 17.05
CA SER A 115 13.18 -23.39 18.44
C SER A 115 14.15 -24.57 18.51
N PHE A 116 15.45 -24.31 18.42
CA PHE A 116 16.45 -25.28 18.84
C PHE A 116 16.59 -25.18 20.36
N GLU A 117 15.70 -25.87 21.08
CA GLU A 117 16.03 -26.31 22.43
C GLU A 117 17.02 -27.47 22.28
N ILE A 118 18.25 -27.26 22.78
CA ILE A 118 19.26 -28.31 23.05
C ILE A 118 19.26 -28.55 24.56
#